data_AF-A0A7H0IEP2-F1
#
_entry.id   AF-A0A7H0IEP2-F1
#
_cell.length_a   1.000
_cell.length_b   1.000
_cell.length_c   1.000
_cell.angle_alpha   90.00
_cell.angle_beta   90.00
_cell.angle_gamma   90.00
#
_symmetry.space_group_name_H-M   'P 1'
#
loop_
_entity.id
_entity.type
_entity.pdbx_description
1 polymer ?
#
loop_
_entity_poly.entity_id
_entity_poly.type
_entity_poly.pdbx_seq_one_letter_code
_entity_poly.pdbx_strand_id
1 'polypeptide(L)'
;MTEETPGFEEKPDVPSGADDAEPKAAPEKEAAPAGDANQTAGLVAELDQVRTALGERTADLQRLQAEYQNYRRRVERDRIAVKEIAVANLLTELLPVLDDIGRAREHGELLGGFKSVAESLETTAAKMGLTQFGKEGEPFDPTIHEALMHSYAPDVTETTCVAILQPGYRIGERTIRPARVAVAEPQPGAQTVKAEDEAGDEKDNGPEEG
;
A
#
# COMPACT_ATOMS: atom_id res chain seq x y z
N MET A 1 -34.85 1.14 -5.73
CA MET A 1 -34.97 1.07 -7.20
C MET A 1 -33.58 0.85 -7.74
N THR A 2 -33.23 -0.41 -7.92
CA THR A 2 -31.95 -0.89 -8.45
C THR A 2 -32.31 -1.76 -9.63
N GLU A 3 -32.09 -1.26 -10.85
CA GLU A 3 -32.24 -2.05 -12.06
C GLU A 3 -30.91 -2.73 -12.37
N GLU A 4 -30.91 -4.05 -12.26
CA GLU A 4 -29.87 -4.96 -12.70
C GLU A 4 -29.99 -5.15 -14.22
N THR A 5 -28.92 -4.88 -14.96
CA THR A 5 -28.81 -5.25 -16.38
C THR A 5 -28.27 -6.70 -16.50
N PRO A 6 -28.98 -7.65 -17.14
CA PRO A 6 -28.48 -9.00 -17.33
C PRO A 6 -27.57 -9.11 -18.56
N GLY A 7 -26.48 -9.85 -18.41
CA GLY A 7 -25.50 -10.14 -19.46
C GLY A 7 -26.01 -11.13 -20.50
N PHE A 8 -25.58 -10.92 -21.74
CA PHE A 8 -25.85 -11.78 -22.89
C PHE A 8 -24.66 -12.74 -23.09
N GLU A 9 -24.82 -14.00 -22.68
CA GLU A 9 -24.00 -15.12 -23.13
C GLU A 9 -24.91 -16.11 -23.85
N GLU A 10 -24.78 -16.22 -25.17
CA GLU A 10 -25.41 -17.27 -25.95
C GLU A 10 -24.33 -17.97 -26.80
N LYS A 11 -24.09 -19.25 -26.49
CA LYS A 11 -23.23 -20.16 -27.27
C LYS A 11 -24.09 -20.77 -28.39
N PRO A 12 -23.55 -20.98 -29.61
CA PRO A 12 -24.31 -21.63 -30.66
C PRO A 12 -24.30 -23.16 -30.49
N ASP A 13 -25.49 -23.74 -30.50
CA ASP A 13 -25.77 -25.18 -30.61
C ASP A 13 -25.50 -25.66 -32.05
N VAL A 14 -24.78 -26.78 -32.19
CA VAL A 14 -24.60 -27.50 -33.46
C VAL A 14 -25.13 -28.92 -33.29
N PRO A 15 -26.13 -29.35 -34.09
CA PRO A 15 -26.39 -30.76 -34.26
C PRO A 15 -25.68 -31.32 -35.49
N SER A 16 -24.97 -32.41 -35.24
CA SER A 16 -24.29 -33.32 -36.16
C SER A 16 -25.27 -34.19 -36.95
N GLY A 17 -24.94 -34.49 -38.21
CA GLY A 17 -25.59 -35.53 -39.02
C GLY A 17 -25.01 -35.67 -40.43
N ALA A 18 -24.03 -36.58 -40.60
CA ALA A 18 -23.70 -37.26 -41.85
C ALA A 18 -24.58 -38.53 -41.96
N ASP A 19 -24.94 -39.15 -43.09
CA ASP A 19 -24.42 -39.15 -44.46
C ASP A 19 -25.48 -39.82 -45.39
N ASP A 20 -25.19 -39.87 -46.68
CA ASP A 20 -25.75 -40.71 -47.76
C ASP A 20 -27.00 -40.25 -48.57
N ALA A 21 -26.76 -39.73 -49.78
CA ALA A 21 -27.33 -40.24 -51.05
C ALA A 21 -26.83 -39.43 -52.27
N GLU A 22 -26.07 -40.07 -53.17
CA GLU A 22 -25.86 -39.65 -54.58
C GLU A 22 -26.76 -40.49 -55.52
N PRO A 23 -26.91 -40.18 -56.83
CA PRO A 23 -26.84 -38.88 -57.51
C PRO A 23 -28.02 -38.68 -58.50
N LYS A 24 -28.39 -37.45 -58.88
CA LYS A 24 -29.01 -37.21 -60.20
C LYS A 24 -29.09 -35.74 -60.64
N ALA A 25 -28.66 -35.57 -61.90
CA ALA A 25 -29.13 -34.61 -62.90
C ALA A 25 -28.80 -33.12 -62.71
N ALA A 26 -27.83 -32.66 -63.51
CA ALA A 26 -27.81 -31.28 -64.01
C ALA A 26 -29.13 -30.96 -64.72
N PRO A 27 -29.62 -29.73 -64.59
CA PRO A 27 -29.51 -28.85 -65.75
C PRO A 27 -29.10 -27.41 -65.41
N GLU A 28 -28.52 -26.80 -66.44
CA GLU A 28 -28.60 -25.39 -66.78
C GLU A 28 -28.03 -24.37 -65.79
N LYS A 29 -26.81 -23.96 -66.13
CA LYS A 29 -26.25 -22.64 -65.90
C LYS A 29 -27.27 -21.57 -66.34
N GLU A 30 -28.16 -21.17 -65.44
CA GLU A 30 -28.82 -19.88 -65.53
C GLU A 30 -27.73 -18.81 -65.46
N ALA A 31 -27.54 -18.14 -66.60
CA ALA A 31 -26.72 -16.96 -66.68
C ALA A 31 -27.28 -15.94 -65.69
N ALA A 32 -26.58 -15.75 -64.58
CA ALA A 32 -26.73 -14.55 -63.76
C ALA A 32 -26.71 -13.35 -64.71
N PRO A 33 -27.61 -12.35 -64.53
CA PRO A 33 -27.52 -11.15 -65.33
C PRO A 33 -26.11 -10.61 -65.12
N ALA A 34 -25.40 -10.36 -66.22
CA ALA A 34 -24.12 -9.67 -66.20
C ALA A 34 -24.39 -8.25 -65.68
N GLY A 35 -24.54 -8.13 -64.36
CA GLY A 35 -24.51 -6.88 -63.65
C GLY A 35 -23.17 -6.25 -63.97
N ASP A 36 -23.24 -5.06 -64.54
CA ASP A 36 -22.12 -4.27 -65.02
C ASP A 36 -20.91 -4.43 -64.09
N ALA A 37 -19.84 -5.08 -64.56
CA ALA A 37 -18.65 -5.40 -63.75
C ALA A 37 -18.05 -4.14 -63.11
N ASN A 38 -18.36 -2.98 -63.69
CA ASN A 38 -17.99 -1.66 -63.20
C ASN A 38 -18.78 -1.25 -61.93
N GLN A 39 -20.07 -1.63 -61.82
CA GLN A 39 -20.87 -1.39 -60.62
C GLN A 39 -20.44 -2.30 -59.46
N THR A 40 -20.11 -3.56 -59.74
CA THR A 40 -19.58 -4.49 -58.72
C THR A 40 -18.22 -4.04 -58.22
N ALA A 41 -17.32 -3.56 -59.09
CA ALA A 41 -16.03 -3.01 -58.69
C ALA A 41 -16.18 -1.73 -57.82
N GLY A 42 -17.11 -0.83 -58.17
CA GLY A 42 -17.41 0.36 -57.37
C GLY A 42 -17.93 0.04 -55.97
N LEU A 43 -18.87 -0.91 -55.87
CA LEU A 43 -19.42 -1.37 -54.58
C LEU A 43 -18.36 -2.02 -53.70
N VAL A 44 -17.44 -2.81 -54.27
CA VAL A 44 -16.32 -3.42 -53.52
C VAL A 44 -15.39 -2.34 -52.95
N ALA A 45 -15.04 -1.33 -53.74
CA ALA A 45 -14.21 -0.22 -53.30
C ALA A 45 -14.86 0.59 -52.16
N GLU A 46 -16.17 0.84 -52.23
CA GLU A 46 -16.92 1.51 -51.16
C GLU A 46 -16.97 0.64 -49.89
N LEU A 47 -17.19 -0.67 -50.03
CA LEU A 47 -17.20 -1.61 -48.91
C LEU A 47 -15.84 -1.64 -48.19
N ASP A 48 -14.73 -1.64 -48.93
CA ASP A 48 -13.39 -1.62 -48.35
C ASP A 48 -13.06 -0.29 -47.66
N GLN A 49 -13.55 0.84 -48.19
CA GLN A 49 -13.45 2.13 -47.50
C GLN A 49 -14.22 2.14 -46.18
N VAL A 50 -15.46 1.61 -46.17
CA VAL A 50 -16.28 1.51 -44.96
C VAL A 50 -15.63 0.57 -43.93
N ARG A 51 -15.08 -0.57 -44.36
CA ARG A 51 -14.33 -1.50 -43.47
C ARG A 51 -13.11 -0.84 -42.85
N THR A 52 -12.37 -0.06 -43.63
CA THR A 52 -11.19 0.66 -43.15
C THR A 52 -11.60 1.69 -42.09
N ALA A 53 -12.61 2.52 -42.39
CA ALA A 53 -13.12 3.51 -41.45
C ALA A 53 -13.67 2.85 -40.16
N LEU A 54 -14.37 1.72 -40.28
CA LEU A 54 -14.86 0.95 -39.13
C LEU A 54 -13.69 0.43 -38.27
N GLY A 55 -12.65 -0.10 -38.91
CA GLY A 55 -11.43 -0.55 -38.25
C GLY A 55 -10.73 0.58 -37.48
N GLU A 56 -10.54 1.74 -38.11
CA GLU A 56 -9.96 2.94 -37.48
C GLU A 56 -10.79 3.40 -36.28
N ARG A 57 -12.11 3.49 -36.43
CA ARG A 57 -13.01 3.88 -35.32
C ARG A 57 -13.02 2.86 -34.19
N THR A 58 -12.93 1.57 -34.51
CA THR A 58 -12.84 0.52 -33.49
C THR A 58 -11.52 0.63 -32.71
N ALA A 59 -10.41 0.87 -33.41
CA ALA A 59 -9.12 1.09 -32.78
C ALA A 59 -9.11 2.34 -31.89
N ASP A 60 -9.70 3.45 -32.35
CA ASP A 60 -9.87 4.67 -31.57
C ASP A 60 -10.69 4.42 -30.30
N LEU A 61 -11.81 3.69 -30.40
CA LEU A 61 -12.66 3.35 -29.26
C LEU A 61 -11.94 2.44 -28.27
N GLN A 62 -11.18 1.45 -28.74
CA GLN A 62 -10.38 0.58 -27.89
C GLN A 62 -9.29 1.38 -27.15
N ARG A 63 -8.63 2.33 -27.83
CA ARG A 63 -7.65 3.23 -27.21
C ARG A 63 -8.29 4.10 -26.15
N LEU A 64 -9.42 4.74 -26.45
CA LEU A 64 -10.14 5.58 -25.50
C LEU A 64 -10.63 4.78 -24.27
N GLN A 65 -11.10 3.55 -24.49
CA GLN A 65 -11.50 2.66 -23.41
C GLN A 65 -10.32 2.32 -22.50
N ALA A 66 -9.15 2.03 -23.06
CA ALA A 66 -7.93 1.78 -22.29
C ALA A 66 -7.49 3.02 -21.49
N GLU A 67 -7.49 4.20 -22.12
CA GLU A 67 -7.20 5.47 -21.46
C GLU A 67 -8.17 5.75 -20.31
N TYR A 68 -9.47 5.53 -20.51
CA TYR A 68 -10.49 5.70 -19.47
C TYR A 68 -10.30 4.74 -18.30
N GLN A 69 -10.01 3.46 -18.56
CA GLN A 69 -9.72 2.49 -17.52
C GLN A 69 -8.48 2.90 -16.70
N ASN A 70 -7.42 3.37 -17.36
CA ASN A 70 -6.22 3.84 -16.70
C ASN A 70 -6.49 5.11 -15.86
N TYR A 71 -7.25 6.05 -16.41
CA TYR A 71 -7.70 7.24 -15.69
C TYR A 71 -8.51 6.88 -14.44
N ARG A 72 -9.52 6.01 -14.57
CA ARG A 72 -10.34 5.57 -13.45
C ARG A 72 -9.51 4.90 -12.34
N ARG A 73 -8.57 4.02 -12.71
CA ARG A 73 -7.64 3.40 -11.74
C ARG A 73 -6.77 4.43 -11.04
N ARG A 74 -6.31 5.46 -11.76
CA ARG A 74 -5.52 6.56 -11.18
C ARG A 74 -6.35 7.39 -10.20
N VAL A 75 -7.53 7.85 -10.61
CA VAL A 75 -8.41 8.67 -9.76
C VAL A 75 -8.80 7.95 -8.47
N GLU A 76 -9.05 6.64 -8.53
CA GLU A 76 -9.39 5.88 -7.33
C GLU A 76 -8.21 5.80 -6.35
N ARG A 77 -6.98 5.57 -6.84
CA ARG A 77 -5.77 5.64 -6.01
C ARG A 77 -5.56 7.02 -5.42
N ASP A 78 -5.73 8.06 -6.21
CA ASP A 78 -5.54 9.45 -5.76
C ASP A 78 -6.57 9.82 -4.69
N ARG A 79 -7.82 9.36 -4.81
CA ARG A 79 -8.86 9.55 -3.79
C ARG A 79 -8.49 8.94 -2.44
N ILE A 80 -7.95 7.72 -2.45
CA ILE A 80 -7.48 7.06 -1.23
C ILE A 80 -6.32 7.84 -0.62
N ALA A 81 -5.33 8.23 -1.45
CA ALA A 81 -4.17 9.00 -1.00
C ALA A 81 -4.58 10.36 -0.38
N VAL A 82 -5.53 11.08 -1.00
CA VAL A 82 -6.05 12.34 -0.46
C VAL A 82 -6.72 12.14 0.89
N LYS A 83 -7.50 11.06 1.07
CA LYS A 83 -8.13 10.73 2.34
C LYS A 83 -7.08 10.44 3.43
N GLU A 84 -6.06 9.66 3.11
CA GLU A 84 -4.96 9.35 4.04
C GLU A 84 -4.18 10.60 4.45
N ILE A 85 -3.86 11.47 3.49
CA ILE A 85 -3.20 12.75 3.74
C ILE A 85 -4.08 13.65 4.62
N ALA A 86 -5.39 13.73 4.35
CA ALA A 86 -6.30 14.53 5.15
C ALA A 86 -6.37 14.05 6.61
N VAL A 87 -6.44 12.72 6.82
CA VAL A 87 -6.41 12.12 8.17
C VAL A 87 -5.07 12.40 8.87
N ALA A 88 -3.95 12.25 8.15
CA ALA A 88 -2.63 12.53 8.70
C ALA A 88 -2.49 14.00 9.14
N ASN A 89 -2.95 14.95 8.32
CA ASN A 89 -2.91 16.37 8.66
C ASN A 89 -3.75 16.68 9.90
N LEU A 90 -4.98 16.13 9.98
CA LEU A 90 -5.84 16.31 11.15
C LEU A 90 -5.20 15.75 12.43
N LEU A 91 -4.63 14.54 12.35
CA LEU A 91 -3.97 13.92 13.50
C LEU A 91 -2.71 14.67 13.91
N THR A 92 -1.96 15.24 12.96
CA THR A 92 -0.79 16.08 13.22
C THR A 92 -1.15 17.29 14.08
N GLU A 93 -2.23 17.99 13.73
CA GLU A 93 -2.74 19.13 14.50
C GLU A 93 -3.29 18.72 15.88
N LEU A 94 -3.72 17.47 16.04
CA LEU A 94 -4.20 16.93 17.31
C LEU A 94 -3.07 16.48 18.25
N LEU A 95 -1.86 16.25 17.74
CA LEU A 95 -0.74 15.73 18.54
C LEU A 95 -0.41 16.57 19.80
N PRO A 96 -0.40 17.92 19.76
CA PRO A 96 -0.15 18.71 20.96
C PRO A 96 -1.14 18.42 22.09
N VAL A 97 -2.42 18.18 21.74
CA VAL A 97 -3.46 17.84 22.73
C VAL A 97 -3.21 16.46 23.32
N LEU A 98 -2.80 15.48 22.49
CA LEU A 98 -2.43 14.15 22.97
C LEU A 98 -1.18 14.19 23.86
N ASP A 99 -0.22 15.05 23.55
CA ASP A 99 0.97 15.27 24.38
C ASP A 99 0.61 15.85 25.75
N ASP A 100 -0.30 16.84 25.79
CA ASP A 100 -0.76 17.43 27.04
C ASP A 100 -1.56 16.44 27.90
N ILE A 101 -2.37 15.58 27.27
CA ILE A 101 -3.04 14.47 27.95
C ILE A 101 -2.01 13.49 28.55
N GLY A 102 -0.96 13.15 27.79
CA GLY A 102 0.15 12.32 28.27
C GLY A 102 0.85 12.96 29.47
N ARG A 103 1.17 14.25 29.37
CA ARG A 103 1.80 15.02 30.46
C ARG A 103 0.93 15.04 31.70
N ALA A 104 -0.37 15.32 31.57
CA ALA A 104 -1.31 15.30 32.69
C ALA A 104 -1.41 13.90 33.34
N ARG A 105 -1.31 12.83 32.54
CA ARG A 105 -1.28 11.45 33.04
C ARG A 105 -0.02 11.17 33.86
N GLU A 106 1.16 11.56 33.37
CA GLU A 106 2.44 11.39 34.07
C GLU A 106 2.45 12.11 35.43
N HIS A 107 1.79 13.26 35.53
CA HIS A 107 1.68 14.04 36.77
C HIS A 107 0.52 13.59 37.68
N GLY A 108 -0.26 12.57 37.27
CA GLY A 108 -1.39 12.06 38.06
C GLY A 108 -2.61 12.99 38.09
N GLU A 109 -2.69 13.96 37.19
CA GLU A 109 -3.78 14.96 37.11
C GLU A 109 -5.00 14.43 36.34
N LEU A 110 -4.81 13.35 35.56
CA LEU A 110 -5.85 12.78 34.73
C LEU A 110 -6.78 11.83 35.53
N LEU A 111 -7.79 12.42 36.18
CA LEU A 111 -8.70 11.74 37.10
C LEU A 111 -10.18 11.81 36.67
N GLY A 112 -10.99 10.87 37.17
CA GLY A 112 -12.45 10.89 37.01
C GLY A 112 -12.92 10.91 35.55
N GLY A 113 -13.93 11.74 35.24
CA GLY A 113 -14.52 11.81 33.90
C GLY A 113 -13.54 12.27 32.80
N PHE A 114 -12.55 13.10 33.14
CA PHE A 114 -11.53 13.54 32.18
C PHE A 114 -10.64 12.38 31.72
N LYS A 115 -10.34 11.42 32.60
CA LYS A 115 -9.62 10.21 32.23
C LYS A 115 -10.37 9.41 31.16
N SER A 116 -11.68 9.21 31.33
CA SER A 116 -12.50 8.49 30.34
C SER A 116 -12.58 9.22 28.99
N VAL A 117 -12.60 10.55 29.00
CA VAL A 117 -12.57 11.36 27.76
C VAL A 117 -11.23 11.22 27.05
N ALA A 118 -10.12 11.31 27.79
CA ALA A 118 -8.78 11.11 27.24
C ALA A 118 -8.59 9.72 26.63
N GLU A 119 -8.99 8.66 27.35
CA GLU A 119 -8.94 7.28 26.86
C GLU A 119 -9.82 7.09 25.60
N SER A 120 -10.99 7.73 25.55
CA SER A 120 -11.87 7.70 24.38
C SER A 120 -11.25 8.41 23.18
N LEU A 121 -10.58 9.55 23.41
CA LEU A 121 -9.87 10.30 22.36
C LEU A 121 -8.69 9.48 21.81
N GLU A 122 -7.85 8.94 22.68
CA GLU A 122 -6.73 8.06 22.32
C GLU A 122 -7.22 6.83 21.53
N THR A 123 -8.29 6.19 21.99
CA THR A 123 -8.92 5.06 21.30
C THR A 123 -9.42 5.45 19.90
N THR A 124 -9.98 6.66 19.77
CA THR A 124 -10.47 7.16 18.48
C THR A 124 -9.32 7.45 17.54
N ALA A 125 -8.25 8.08 18.02
CA ALA A 125 -7.03 8.32 17.24
C ALA A 125 -6.39 6.99 16.78
N ALA A 126 -6.34 5.99 17.66
CA ALA A 126 -5.84 4.65 17.34
C ALA A 126 -6.69 3.96 16.25
N LYS A 127 -8.02 4.08 16.30
CA LYS A 127 -8.92 3.58 15.24
C LYS A 127 -8.70 4.26 13.89
N MET A 128 -8.22 5.49 13.88
CA MET A 128 -7.83 6.22 12.66
C MET A 128 -6.43 5.83 12.16
N GLY A 129 -5.76 4.88 12.82
CA GLY A 129 -4.46 4.33 12.43
C GLY A 129 -3.26 4.96 13.14
N LEU A 130 -3.48 5.89 14.08
CA LEU A 130 -2.39 6.51 14.83
C LEU A 130 -1.77 5.51 15.81
N THR A 131 -0.45 5.34 15.75
CA THR A 131 0.31 4.48 16.65
C THR A 131 1.42 5.28 17.31
N GLN A 132 1.51 5.21 18.63
CA GLN A 132 2.58 5.81 19.42
C GLN A 132 3.80 4.88 19.47
N PHE A 133 5.01 5.43 19.44
CA PHE A 133 6.27 4.70 19.61
C PHE A 133 7.32 5.56 20.32
N GLY A 134 8.48 4.97 20.63
CA GLY A 134 9.54 5.59 21.41
C GLY A 134 9.32 5.31 22.89
N LYS A 135 9.83 4.16 23.35
CA LYS A 135 9.85 3.78 24.77
C LYS A 135 11.27 3.81 25.29
N GLU A 136 11.39 4.06 26.59
CA GLU A 136 12.68 3.98 27.29
C GLU A 136 13.25 2.57 27.16
N GLY A 137 14.55 2.48 26.90
CA GLY A 137 15.27 1.23 26.66
C GLY A 137 15.23 0.71 25.23
N GLU A 138 14.48 1.34 24.31
CA GLU A 138 14.51 0.95 22.89
C GLU A 138 15.83 1.38 22.23
N PRO A 139 16.39 0.56 21.30
CA PRO A 139 17.53 0.96 20.49
C PRO A 139 17.24 2.24 19.70
N PHE A 140 18.23 3.12 19.58
CA PHE A 140 18.06 4.35 18.82
C PHE A 140 18.06 4.08 17.31
N ASP A 141 16.95 4.41 16.64
CA ASP A 141 16.83 4.38 15.19
C ASP A 141 16.66 5.81 14.62
N PRO A 142 17.64 6.34 13.88
CA PRO A 142 17.57 7.69 13.30
C PRO A 142 16.39 7.94 12.35
N THR A 143 15.74 6.88 11.83
CA THR A 143 14.60 7.02 10.91
C THR A 143 13.29 7.38 11.62
N ILE A 144 13.20 7.06 12.91
CA ILE A 144 12.01 7.26 13.74
C ILE A 144 12.29 8.08 15.01
N HIS A 145 13.55 8.20 15.43
CA HIS A 145 13.95 8.93 16.63
C HIS A 145 14.75 10.19 16.29
N GLU A 146 14.48 11.28 17.03
CA GLU A 146 15.22 12.54 17.03
C GLU A 146 15.96 12.66 18.37
N ALA A 147 17.29 12.46 18.36
CA ALA A 147 18.09 12.62 19.57
C ALA A 147 18.29 14.11 19.88
N LEU A 148 17.81 14.56 21.05
CA LEU A 148 17.98 15.94 21.53
C LEU A 148 19.09 16.07 22.57
N MET A 149 19.41 14.98 23.25
CA MET A 149 20.43 14.94 24.29
C MET A 149 21.25 13.67 24.13
N HIS A 150 22.57 13.80 24.30
CA HIS A 150 23.51 12.69 24.24
C HIS A 150 24.23 12.60 25.58
N SER A 151 24.33 11.39 26.13
CA SER A 151 25.11 11.09 27.33
C SER A 151 25.90 9.79 27.13
N TYR A 152 26.77 9.49 28.09
CA TYR A 152 27.45 8.20 28.15
C TYR A 152 26.92 7.41 29.33
N ALA A 153 26.69 6.11 29.15
CA ALA A 153 26.35 5.19 30.23
C ALA A 153 27.20 3.91 30.11
N PRO A 154 27.73 3.39 31.22
CA PRO A 154 28.49 2.14 31.22
C PRO A 154 27.61 0.90 30.97
N ASP A 155 26.30 1.04 31.19
CA ASP A 155 25.34 -0.07 31.19
C ASP A 155 24.72 -0.36 29.82
N VAL A 156 24.94 0.52 28.82
CA VAL A 156 24.41 0.35 27.46
C VAL A 156 25.49 -0.20 26.51
N THR A 157 25.13 -1.19 25.70
CA THR A 157 26.05 -1.83 24.73
C THR A 157 26.05 -1.12 23.38
N GLU A 158 24.98 -0.39 23.09
CA GLU A 158 24.74 0.36 21.85
C GLU A 158 24.03 1.69 22.18
N THR A 159 23.83 2.55 21.18
CA THR A 159 23.10 3.81 21.38
C THR A 159 21.64 3.51 21.71
N THR A 160 21.24 3.74 22.95
CA THR A 160 19.90 3.40 23.47
C THR A 160 19.15 4.66 23.90
N CYS A 161 17.84 4.70 23.66
CA CYS A 161 16.94 5.74 24.16
C CYS A 161 16.77 5.59 25.68
N VAL A 162 17.42 6.46 26.46
CA VAL A 162 17.36 6.40 27.93
C VAL A 162 16.21 7.18 28.53
N ALA A 163 15.71 8.19 27.83
CA ALA A 163 14.52 8.93 28.23
C ALA A 163 13.76 9.39 26.99
N ILE A 164 12.43 9.39 27.08
CA ILE A 164 11.54 9.88 26.03
C ILE A 164 11.03 11.26 26.44
N LEU A 165 11.52 12.31 25.78
CA LEU A 165 11.11 13.69 26.07
C LEU A 165 9.76 14.02 25.42
N GLN A 166 9.51 13.43 24.25
CA GLN A 166 8.26 13.57 23.54
C GLN A 166 7.99 12.30 22.72
N PRO A 167 6.81 11.69 22.85
CA PRO A 167 6.51 10.46 22.12
C PRO A 167 6.42 10.68 20.62
N GLY A 168 6.83 9.66 19.87
CA GLY A 168 6.71 9.59 18.42
C GLY A 168 5.36 9.03 17.99
N TYR A 169 4.90 9.42 16.80
CA TYR A 169 3.64 8.98 16.23
C TYR A 169 3.76 8.63 14.75
N ARG A 170 3.14 7.52 14.34
CA ARG A 170 3.07 7.04 12.95
C ARG A 170 1.65 6.63 12.57
N ILE A 171 1.37 6.62 11.27
CA ILE A 171 0.14 6.09 10.69
C ILE A 171 0.53 5.03 9.67
N GLY A 172 0.18 3.76 9.93
CA GLY A 172 0.70 2.65 9.15
C GLY A 172 2.24 2.66 9.17
N GLU A 173 2.86 2.72 8.01
CA GLU A 173 4.33 2.78 7.88
C GLU A 173 4.88 4.21 7.86
N ARG A 174 4.03 5.23 7.78
CA ARG A 174 4.45 6.62 7.65
C ARG A 174 4.62 7.27 9.03
N THR A 175 5.84 7.68 9.35
CA THR A 175 6.12 8.53 10.51
C THR A 175 5.51 9.92 10.30
N ILE A 176 4.70 10.35 11.27
CA ILE A 176 4.09 11.70 11.29
C ILE A 176 4.97 12.65 12.09
N ARG A 177 5.47 12.16 13.23
CA ARG A 177 6.41 12.88 14.09
C ARG A 177 7.40 11.88 14.72
N PRO A 178 8.72 12.12 14.62
CA PRO A 178 9.69 11.27 15.30
C PRO A 178 9.56 11.41 16.82
N ALA A 179 9.96 10.37 17.56
CA ALA A 179 10.06 10.46 19.01
C ALA A 179 11.30 11.28 19.37
N ARG A 180 11.17 12.25 20.27
CA ARG A 180 12.31 13.02 20.77
C ARG A 180 12.86 12.35 22.00
N VAL A 181 14.13 11.99 21.93
CA VAL A 181 14.75 11.10 22.90
C VAL A 181 16.07 11.67 23.41
N ALA A 182 16.40 11.31 24.64
CA ALA A 182 17.76 11.38 25.14
C ALA A 182 18.38 10.01 24.89
N VAL A 183 19.56 9.99 24.28
CA VAL A 183 20.30 8.76 24.01
C VAL A 183 21.52 8.66 24.90
N ALA A 184 21.84 7.44 25.31
CA ALA A 184 23.11 7.13 25.92
C ALA A 184 23.92 6.23 24.98
N GLU A 185 25.21 6.53 24.88
CA GLU A 185 26.20 5.71 24.19
C GLU A 185 27.05 4.94 25.22
N PRO A 186 27.59 3.76 24.83
CA PRO A 186 28.60 3.09 25.64
C PRO A 186 29.76 4.02 25.92
N GLN A 187 30.22 4.07 27.18
CA GLN A 187 31.40 4.85 27.54
C GLN A 187 32.61 4.38 26.70
N PRO A 188 33.32 5.28 25.98
CA PRO A 188 34.51 4.90 25.23
C PRO A 188 35.54 4.28 26.17
N GLY A 189 35.80 2.98 26.00
CA GLY A 189 36.71 2.20 26.87
C GLY A 189 36.05 1.29 27.91
N ALA A 190 34.72 1.24 28.03
CA ALA A 190 34.05 0.29 28.94
C ALA A 190 33.95 -1.14 28.35
N GLN A 191 33.85 -1.27 27.02
CA GLN A 191 33.80 -2.59 26.36
C GLN A 191 35.13 -3.37 26.46
N THR A 192 36.26 -2.70 26.62
CA THR A 192 37.55 -3.38 26.81
C THR A 192 37.68 -4.00 28.20
N VAL A 193 37.08 -3.41 29.23
CA VAL A 193 37.19 -3.91 30.61
C VAL A 193 36.35 -5.18 30.82
N LYS A 194 35.12 -5.22 30.27
CA LYS A 194 34.23 -6.39 30.40
C LYS A 194 34.76 -7.62 29.65
N ALA A 195 35.43 -7.43 28.51
CA ALA A 195 36.06 -8.52 27.76
C ALA A 195 37.35 -9.02 28.44
N GLU A 196 38.06 -8.18 29.19
CA GLU A 196 39.25 -8.57 29.96
C GLU A 196 38.88 -9.33 31.25
N ASP A 197 37.77 -8.98 31.90
CA ASP A 197 37.28 -9.69 33.09
C ASP A 197 36.74 -11.10 32.75
N GLU A 198 36.01 -11.28 31.65
CA GLU A 198 35.53 -12.61 31.22
C GLU A 198 36.67 -13.51 30.70
N ALA A 199 37.71 -12.94 30.08
CA ALA A 199 38.89 -13.69 29.64
C ALA A 199 39.86 -14.04 30.80
N GLY A 200 39.72 -13.39 31.95
CA GLY A 200 40.49 -13.66 33.17
C GLY A 200 39.98 -14.87 33.95
N ASP A 201 38.67 -15.13 33.91
CA ASP A 201 38.03 -16.24 34.66
C ASP A 201 38.20 -17.61 33.98
N GLU A 202 38.47 -17.63 32.67
CA GLU A 202 38.60 -18.88 31.89
C GLU A 202 40.01 -19.51 31.92
N LYS A 203 41.00 -18.88 32.59
CA LYS A 203 42.39 -19.37 32.67
C LYS A 203 42.83 -19.96 34.01
N ASP A 204 41.97 -19.98 35.03
CA ASP A 204 42.30 -20.51 36.37
C ASP A 204 41.63 -21.86 36.70
N ASN A 205 41.46 -22.73 35.69
CA ASN A 205 41.14 -24.15 35.90
C ASN A 205 42.12 -25.03 35.11
N GLY A 206 43.39 -24.97 35.50
CA GLY A 206 44.39 -25.98 35.13
C GLY A 206 44.21 -27.24 35.99
N PRO A 207 44.32 -28.47 35.44
CA PRO A 207 44.06 -29.69 36.17
C PRO A 207 45.19 -30.00 37.16
N GLU A 208 44.86 -30.19 38.44
CA GLU A 208 45.75 -30.82 39.43
C GLU A 208 45.90 -32.32 39.10
N GLU A 209 47.06 -32.71 38.54
CA GLU A 209 47.59 -34.07 38.63
C GLU A 209 48.75 -34.09 39.63
N GLY A 210 48.68 -35.00 40.61
CA GLY A 210 49.75 -35.27 41.58
C GLY A 210 49.31 -36.14 42.74
#